data_AF-A0A858RMM7-F1
#
_entry.id   AF-A0A858RMM7-F1
#
_cell.length_a   1.000
_cell.length_b   1.000
_cell.length_c   1.000
_cell.angle_alpha   90.00
_cell.angle_beta   90.00
_cell.angle_gamma   90.00
#
_symmetry.space_group_name_H-M   'P 1'
#
loop_
_entity.id
_entity.type
_entity.pdbx_description
1 polymer ?
#
loop_
_entity_poly.entity_id
_entity_poly.type
_entity_poly.pdbx_seq_one_letter_code
_entity_poly.pdbx_strand_id
1 'polypeptide(L)'
;MRVVPRTIAIFLSGCGVTCLSWALLRSEIGSRARTEPREPVVERLQEASWPEERIVASIKAANDAQDDDAKLRSALELGKIPIKDIPAALQSLLGHQRTASLPACRTLLVRWASHDGEAAINWAWKHLKEKGDWHEAYREIVAAWSWQDPESFHRWCLASPNVSYDERHKAAERGKTSEVPVVDMFFAMQAIMALSKSDVHLAYDLVAKRGGGFFGMYPQLAAELETANEIQDALAALPEPGDLKVQALNDSDKAAKALLERWREIDPDDFASSRYSDRLMPDAEKILGTWNETSPGQRATLAAALLSNLEGEPRAKQIEEITRCWAAGSVQETAQWLGSLTDAESAYPVLAGLRAPQDLEGTLDWAESLSPADEAASIAQAHEAWTAAHPGQAPDTSGWSAARLQAWQDMDALGGGSP
;
A
#
# COMPACT_ATOMS: atom_id res chain seq x y z
N MET A 1 -13.38 17.27 41.95
CA MET A 1 -12.38 16.18 42.01
C MET A 1 -11.16 16.62 41.23
N ARG A 2 -10.01 16.83 41.89
CA ARG A 2 -8.72 17.13 41.22
C ARG A 2 -8.00 15.81 40.97
N VAL A 3 -7.89 15.41 39.70
CA VAL A 3 -7.12 14.22 39.32
C VAL A 3 -5.63 14.54 39.45
N VAL A 4 -4.90 13.68 40.14
CA VAL A 4 -3.51 13.90 40.55
C VAL A 4 -2.56 13.64 39.36
N PRO A 5 -1.68 14.58 38.98
CA PRO A 5 -0.80 14.46 37.80
C PRO A 5 0.26 13.35 37.89
N ARG A 6 0.45 12.70 39.05
CA ARG A 6 1.41 11.61 39.23
C ARG A 6 1.02 10.31 38.51
N THR A 7 -0.27 10.03 38.32
CA THR A 7 -0.71 8.77 37.72
C THR A 7 -0.46 8.73 36.21
N ILE A 8 -0.56 9.89 35.54
CA ILE A 8 -0.29 10.03 34.11
C ILE A 8 1.21 9.90 33.83
N ALA A 9 2.07 10.48 34.67
CA ALA A 9 3.52 10.37 34.52
C ALA A 9 4.03 8.92 34.68
N ILE A 10 3.48 8.16 35.62
CA ILE A 10 3.84 6.74 35.81
C ILE A 10 3.38 5.90 34.61
N PHE A 11 2.18 6.14 34.08
CA PHE A 11 1.67 5.42 32.91
C PHE A 11 2.50 5.70 31.65
N LEU A 12 2.85 6.96 31.39
CA LEU A 12 3.69 7.35 30.26
C LEU A 12 5.13 6.79 30.37
N SER A 13 5.70 6.75 31.58
CA SER A 13 7.00 6.12 31.80
C SER A 13 6.99 4.60 31.61
N GLY A 14 5.88 3.94 31.98
CA GLY A 14 5.68 2.51 31.75
C GLY A 14 5.62 2.18 30.26
N CYS A 15 4.82 2.91 29.48
CA CYS A 15 4.74 2.72 28.03
C CYS A 15 6.09 2.96 27.33
N GLY A 16 6.85 3.98 27.74
CA GLY A 16 8.17 4.27 27.17
C GLY A 16 9.18 3.14 27.39
N VAL A 17 9.22 2.55 28.59
CA VAL A 17 10.13 1.43 28.89
C VAL A 17 9.75 0.16 28.11
N THR A 18 8.46 -0.12 27.93
CA THR A 18 8.01 -1.29 27.16
C THR A 18 8.30 -1.14 25.67
N CYS A 19 8.07 0.05 25.08
CA CYS A 19 8.41 0.34 23.68
C CYS A 19 9.92 0.28 23.43
N LEU A 20 10.74 0.84 24.34
CA LEU A 20 12.20 0.79 24.24
C LEU A 20 12.71 -0.65 24.37
N SER A 21 12.13 -1.44 25.29
CA SER A 21 12.48 -2.85 25.47
C SER A 21 12.12 -3.68 24.23
N TRP A 22 10.99 -3.40 23.59
CA TRP A 22 10.59 -4.07 22.34
C TRP A 22 11.48 -3.69 21.15
N ALA A 23 11.83 -2.41 21.01
CA ALA A 23 12.74 -1.95 19.96
C ALA A 23 14.16 -2.55 20.12
N LEU A 24 14.66 -2.62 21.35
CA LEU A 24 15.96 -3.24 21.64
C LEU A 24 15.93 -4.76 21.43
N LEU A 25 14.86 -5.45 21.82
CA LEU A 25 14.71 -6.89 21.57
C LEU A 25 14.64 -7.20 20.07
N ARG A 26 13.93 -6.38 19.28
CA ARG A 26 13.82 -6.54 17.82
C ARG A 26 15.17 -6.29 17.13
N SER A 27 15.92 -5.26 17.55
CA SER A 27 17.27 -4.97 17.05
C SER A 27 18.27 -6.08 17.36
N GLU A 28 18.24 -6.65 18.59
CA GLU A 28 19.11 -7.78 18.94
C GLU A 28 18.73 -9.07 18.18
N ILE A 29 17.45 -9.31 17.91
CA ILE A 29 17.00 -10.49 17.15
C ILE A 29 17.39 -10.35 15.67
N GLY A 30 17.18 -9.18 15.07
CA GLY A 30 17.54 -8.91 13.67
C GLY A 30 19.05 -8.96 13.43
N SER A 31 19.86 -8.44 14.36
CA SER A 31 21.33 -8.46 14.23
C SER A 31 21.95 -9.83 14.55
N ARG A 32 21.35 -10.64 15.43
CA ARG A 32 21.84 -12.01 15.72
C ARG A 32 21.36 -13.08 14.73
N ALA A 33 20.30 -12.85 13.97
CA ALA A 33 19.82 -13.82 12.98
C ALA A 33 20.83 -14.11 11.84
N ARG A 34 21.84 -13.24 11.62
CA ARG A 34 22.91 -13.46 10.64
C ARG A 34 24.18 -14.11 11.20
N THR A 35 24.22 -14.51 12.48
CA THR A 35 25.36 -15.30 12.98
C THR A 35 25.31 -16.73 12.47
N GLU A 36 26.46 -17.24 12.03
CA GLU A 36 26.69 -18.57 11.44
C GLU A 36 25.75 -19.66 12.01
N PRO A 37 25.22 -20.56 11.16
CA PRO A 37 24.29 -21.60 11.58
C PRO A 37 24.91 -22.40 12.72
N ARG A 38 24.42 -22.18 13.94
CA ARG A 38 24.79 -22.99 15.10
C ARG A 38 24.48 -24.43 14.73
N GLU A 39 25.50 -25.28 14.77
CA GLU A 39 25.37 -26.73 14.67
C GLU A 39 24.17 -27.17 15.52
N PRO A 40 23.10 -27.71 14.90
CA PRO A 40 21.84 -27.87 15.59
C PRO A 40 22.01 -28.92 16.70
N VAL A 41 21.91 -28.47 17.96
CA VAL A 41 21.77 -29.33 19.15
C VAL A 41 20.61 -30.35 18.99
N VAL A 42 19.74 -30.14 18.00
CA VAL A 42 18.61 -31.00 17.61
C VAL A 42 19.03 -32.35 17.03
N GLU A 43 20.23 -32.47 16.44
CA GLU A 43 20.61 -33.69 15.69
C GLU A 43 20.68 -34.94 16.59
N ARG A 44 20.97 -34.79 17.89
CA ARG A 44 21.06 -35.92 18.85
C ARG A 44 19.71 -36.47 19.34
N LEU A 45 18.58 -35.83 19.03
CA LEU A 45 17.25 -36.29 19.45
C LEU A 45 16.47 -37.04 18.35
N GLN A 46 17.03 -37.20 17.14
CA GLN A 46 16.27 -37.66 15.97
C GLN A 46 16.11 -39.19 15.85
N GLU A 47 16.83 -39.99 16.62
CA GLU A 47 16.88 -41.45 16.36
C GLU A 47 15.73 -42.24 17.02
N ALA A 48 15.35 -41.93 18.26
CA ALA A 48 14.31 -42.68 18.96
C ALA A 48 12.89 -42.21 18.56
N SER A 49 12.13 -43.06 17.88
CA SER A 49 10.69 -42.83 17.65
C SER A 49 9.94 -42.79 18.98
N TRP A 50 8.91 -41.96 19.05
CA TRP A 50 8.04 -41.95 20.23
C TRP A 50 7.03 -43.09 20.15
N PRO A 51 6.71 -43.77 21.28
CA PRO A 51 5.55 -44.65 21.33
C PRO A 51 4.26 -43.87 21.00
N GLU A 52 3.37 -44.48 20.22
CA GLU A 52 2.11 -43.87 19.77
C GLU A 52 1.29 -43.31 20.96
N GLU A 53 1.22 -44.07 22.06
CA GLU A 53 0.54 -43.67 23.30
C GLU A 53 1.05 -42.33 23.85
N ARG A 54 2.37 -42.08 23.77
CA ARG A 54 2.96 -40.83 24.24
C ARG A 54 2.60 -39.67 23.31
N ILE A 55 2.59 -39.90 22.00
CA ILE A 55 2.18 -38.90 21.01
C ILE A 55 0.72 -38.50 21.27
N VAL A 56 -0.18 -39.48 21.38
CA VAL A 56 -1.60 -39.26 21.66
C VAL A 56 -1.81 -38.53 23.00
N ALA A 57 -1.09 -38.91 24.06
CA ALA A 57 -1.16 -38.23 25.35
C ALA A 57 -0.70 -36.77 25.26
N SER A 58 0.37 -36.48 24.50
CA SER A 58 0.90 -35.13 24.32
C SER A 58 -0.05 -34.24 23.51
N ILE A 59 -0.65 -34.80 22.46
CA ILE A 59 -1.70 -34.14 21.67
C ILE A 59 -2.89 -33.79 22.55
N LYS A 60 -3.38 -34.75 23.35
CA LYS A 60 -4.50 -34.53 24.25
C LYS A 60 -4.18 -33.44 25.27
N ALA A 61 -3.01 -33.50 25.90
CA ALA A 61 -2.57 -32.48 26.87
C ALA A 61 -2.48 -31.08 26.27
N ALA A 62 -2.08 -30.95 25.00
CA ALA A 62 -2.04 -29.67 24.30
C ALA A 62 -3.43 -29.11 23.99
N ASN A 63 -4.38 -29.97 23.63
CA ASN A 63 -5.75 -29.54 23.32
C ASN A 63 -6.57 -29.24 24.58
N ASP A 64 -6.32 -29.94 25.68
CA ASP A 64 -7.04 -29.76 26.95
C ASP A 64 -6.51 -28.58 27.79
N ALA A 65 -5.34 -28.01 27.44
CA ALA A 65 -4.69 -26.93 28.18
C ALA A 65 -5.53 -25.63 28.20
N GLN A 66 -5.92 -25.18 29.39
CA GLN A 66 -6.77 -24.00 29.58
C GLN A 66 -5.96 -22.71 29.80
N ASP A 67 -4.95 -22.77 30.66
CA ASP A 67 -4.07 -21.63 30.99
C ASP A 67 -2.80 -21.57 30.15
N ASP A 68 -2.13 -20.42 30.17
CA ASP A 68 -0.97 -20.15 29.32
C ASP A 68 0.26 -20.99 29.69
N ASP A 69 0.46 -21.30 30.98
CA ASP A 69 1.56 -22.16 31.44
C ASP A 69 1.37 -23.62 31.00
N ALA A 70 0.14 -24.13 31.04
CA ALA A 70 -0.22 -25.44 30.52
C ALA A 70 -0.06 -25.50 29.00
N LYS A 71 -0.51 -24.46 28.28
CA LYS A 71 -0.33 -24.37 26.82
C LYS A 71 1.15 -24.37 26.44
N LEU A 72 1.97 -23.57 27.13
CA LEU A 72 3.41 -23.52 26.88
C LEU A 72 4.07 -24.88 27.15
N ARG A 73 3.80 -25.51 28.30
CA ARG A 73 4.36 -26.84 28.63
C ARG A 73 3.96 -27.89 27.61
N SER A 74 2.69 -27.95 27.23
CA SER A 74 2.23 -28.90 26.22
C SER A 74 2.81 -28.64 24.83
N ALA A 75 2.97 -27.37 24.44
CA ALA A 75 3.65 -27.02 23.19
C ALA A 75 5.12 -27.45 23.20
N LEU A 76 5.83 -27.28 24.33
CA LEU A 76 7.20 -27.77 24.51
C LEU A 76 7.29 -29.29 24.43
N GLU A 77 6.32 -30.03 24.97
CA GLU A 77 6.28 -31.49 24.83
C GLU A 77 6.01 -31.93 23.39
N LEU A 78 5.07 -31.30 22.68
CA LEU A 78 4.87 -31.53 21.25
C LEU A 78 6.12 -31.21 20.43
N GLY A 79 6.88 -30.20 20.87
CA GLY A 79 8.19 -29.82 20.34
C GLY A 79 9.26 -30.91 20.44
N LYS A 80 9.01 -32.02 21.14
CA LYS A 80 9.94 -33.14 21.28
C LYS A 80 9.60 -34.35 20.39
N ILE A 81 8.45 -34.38 19.72
CA ILE A 81 8.06 -35.49 18.82
C ILE A 81 9.04 -35.58 17.63
N PRO A 82 9.67 -36.70 17.26
CA PRO A 82 10.58 -36.72 16.12
C PRO A 82 9.93 -36.20 14.82
N ILE A 83 10.64 -35.46 13.98
CA ILE A 83 10.06 -34.85 12.75
C ILE A 83 9.41 -35.91 11.85
N LYS A 84 10.04 -37.09 11.72
CA LYS A 84 9.50 -38.25 10.99
C LYS A 84 8.16 -38.77 11.51
N ASP A 85 7.82 -38.51 12.78
CA ASP A 85 6.60 -38.97 13.43
C ASP A 85 5.47 -37.92 13.37
N ILE A 86 5.76 -36.67 12.98
CA ILE A 86 4.76 -35.58 12.88
C ILE A 86 3.62 -35.91 11.90
N PRO A 87 3.84 -36.46 10.69
CA PRO A 87 2.73 -36.78 9.78
C PRO A 87 1.71 -37.75 10.40
N ALA A 88 2.19 -38.78 11.11
CA ALA A 88 1.33 -39.74 11.79
C ALA A 88 0.60 -39.10 12.97
N ALA A 89 1.29 -38.25 13.75
CA ALA A 89 0.69 -37.47 14.83
C ALA A 89 -0.45 -36.58 14.30
N LEU A 90 -0.23 -35.87 13.20
CA LEU A 90 -1.23 -35.03 12.55
C LEU A 90 -2.39 -35.85 11.96
N GLN A 91 -2.12 -37.04 11.41
CA GLN A 91 -3.16 -37.94 10.90
C GLN A 91 -4.15 -38.33 12.01
N SER A 92 -3.66 -38.57 13.24
CA SER A 92 -4.52 -38.90 14.39
C SER A 92 -5.50 -37.77 14.76
N LEU A 93 -5.19 -36.53 14.40
CA LEU A 93 -6.01 -35.35 14.67
C LEU A 93 -7.15 -35.14 13.67
N LEU A 94 -7.10 -35.79 12.50
CA LEU A 94 -8.08 -35.58 11.43
C LEU A 94 -9.50 -36.05 11.77
N GLY A 95 -9.71 -36.81 12.84
CA GLY A 95 -11.05 -37.16 13.34
C GLY A 95 -11.81 -35.99 13.98
N HIS A 96 -11.14 -34.89 14.31
CA HIS A 96 -11.74 -33.75 15.00
C HIS A 96 -12.35 -32.71 14.04
N GLN A 97 -13.47 -32.11 14.45
CA GLN A 97 -14.07 -30.95 13.77
C GLN A 97 -13.14 -29.74 13.93
N ARG A 98 -12.81 -29.04 12.81
CA ARG A 98 -11.83 -27.93 12.74
C ARG A 98 -10.42 -28.30 13.23
N THR A 99 -9.81 -29.28 12.58
CA THR A 99 -8.50 -29.82 12.93
C THR A 99 -7.39 -28.76 12.97
N ALA A 100 -7.38 -27.76 12.06
CA ALA A 100 -6.33 -26.71 12.07
C ALA A 100 -6.46 -25.70 13.20
N SER A 101 -7.63 -25.61 13.84
CA SER A 101 -7.83 -24.72 14.99
C SER A 101 -7.28 -25.30 16.29
N LEU A 102 -6.94 -26.59 16.30
CA LEU A 102 -6.41 -27.26 17.48
C LEU A 102 -4.97 -26.79 17.77
N PRO A 103 -4.65 -26.40 19.02
CA PRO A 103 -3.29 -26.00 19.41
C PRO A 103 -2.23 -27.04 19.04
N ALA A 104 -2.55 -28.32 19.18
CA ALA A 104 -1.64 -29.41 18.82
C ALA A 104 -1.32 -29.44 17.32
N CYS A 105 -2.33 -29.30 16.46
CA CYS A 105 -2.16 -29.29 15.01
C CYS A 105 -1.27 -28.13 14.56
N ARG A 106 -1.55 -26.92 15.06
CA ARG A 106 -0.75 -25.72 14.73
C ARG A 106 0.71 -25.87 15.17
N THR A 107 0.94 -26.31 16.40
CA THR A 107 2.29 -26.50 16.94
C THR A 107 3.09 -27.51 16.11
N LEU A 108 2.46 -28.62 15.73
CA LEU A 108 3.07 -29.66 14.90
C LEU A 108 3.36 -29.17 13.48
N LEU A 109 2.43 -28.44 12.84
CA LEU A 109 2.62 -27.87 11.51
C LEU A 109 3.74 -26.82 11.49
N VAL A 110 3.77 -25.89 12.45
CA VAL A 110 4.85 -24.90 12.59
C VAL A 110 6.20 -25.59 12.72
N ARG A 111 6.28 -26.60 13.59
CA ARG A 111 7.53 -27.32 13.82
C ARG A 111 7.99 -28.11 12.61
N TRP A 112 7.08 -28.78 11.91
CA TRP A 112 7.40 -29.48 10.68
C TRP A 112 7.83 -28.49 9.60
N ALA A 113 7.12 -27.38 9.45
CA ALA A 113 7.45 -26.35 8.47
C ALA A 113 8.80 -25.67 8.71
N SER A 114 9.25 -25.60 9.98
CA SER A 114 10.59 -25.15 10.36
C SER A 114 11.70 -26.16 10.00
N HIS A 115 11.38 -27.31 9.40
CA HIS A 115 12.37 -28.30 8.94
C HIS A 115 12.16 -28.65 7.47
N ASP A 116 10.90 -28.85 7.07
CA ASP A 116 10.47 -29.19 5.72
C ASP A 116 9.10 -28.55 5.46
N GLY A 117 9.13 -27.28 5.09
CA GLY A 117 7.93 -26.50 4.79
C GLY A 117 7.14 -27.02 3.60
N GLU A 118 7.81 -27.59 2.60
CA GLU A 118 7.15 -28.13 1.41
C GLU A 118 6.34 -29.39 1.76
N ALA A 119 6.91 -30.31 2.56
CA ALA A 119 6.16 -31.47 3.02
C ALA A 119 4.98 -31.06 3.93
N ALA A 120 5.19 -30.11 4.83
CA ALA A 120 4.14 -29.62 5.73
C ALA A 120 2.98 -28.97 4.96
N ILE A 121 3.27 -28.11 3.97
CA ILE A 121 2.24 -27.40 3.19
C ILE A 121 1.45 -28.35 2.29
N ASN A 122 2.13 -29.34 1.68
CA ASN A 122 1.48 -30.35 0.84
C ASN A 122 0.59 -31.27 1.66
N TRP A 123 1.04 -31.66 2.86
CA TRP A 123 0.22 -32.42 3.80
C TRP A 123 -1.03 -31.62 4.21
N ALA A 124 -0.85 -30.36 4.60
CA ALA A 124 -1.95 -29.50 5.01
C ALA A 124 -2.96 -29.28 3.88
N TRP A 125 -2.51 -29.07 2.65
CA TRP A 125 -3.40 -28.95 1.49
C TRP A 125 -4.23 -30.21 1.27
N LYS A 126 -3.58 -31.38 1.28
CA LYS A 126 -4.24 -32.67 1.06
C LYS A 126 -5.32 -32.97 2.10
N HIS A 127 -5.11 -32.61 3.36
CA HIS A 127 -5.94 -33.07 4.47
C HIS A 127 -6.86 -32.00 5.08
N LEU A 128 -6.56 -30.71 4.90
CA LEU A 128 -7.27 -29.61 5.56
C LEU A 128 -8.07 -28.73 4.59
N LYS A 129 -7.82 -28.82 3.27
CA LYS A 129 -8.55 -28.04 2.25
C LYS A 129 -10.06 -28.28 2.28
N GLU A 130 -10.49 -29.54 2.21
CA GLU A 130 -11.92 -29.91 2.16
C GLU A 130 -12.67 -29.55 3.44
N LYS A 131 -11.95 -29.39 4.55
CA LYS A 131 -12.51 -29.02 5.85
C LYS A 131 -12.65 -27.51 6.04
N GLY A 132 -12.16 -26.69 5.10
CA GLY A 132 -12.09 -25.23 5.23
C GLY A 132 -11.01 -24.74 6.20
N ASP A 133 -10.14 -25.63 6.65
CA ASP A 133 -9.09 -25.39 7.66
C ASP A 133 -7.74 -24.97 7.04
N TRP A 134 -7.65 -25.05 5.70
CA TRP A 134 -6.43 -24.72 4.94
C TRP A 134 -5.88 -23.33 5.24
N HIS A 135 -6.75 -22.33 5.35
CA HIS A 135 -6.31 -20.95 5.53
C HIS A 135 -5.55 -20.74 6.85
N GLU A 136 -6.03 -21.32 7.95
CA GLU A 136 -5.33 -21.23 9.23
C GLU A 136 -4.00 -21.98 9.19
N ALA A 137 -3.98 -23.20 8.64
CA ALA A 137 -2.76 -23.99 8.51
C ALA A 137 -1.71 -23.28 7.65
N TYR A 138 -2.12 -22.71 6.51
CA TYR A 138 -1.23 -21.97 5.61
C TYR A 138 -0.49 -20.86 6.35
N ARG A 139 -1.22 -20.01 7.08
CA ARG A 139 -0.63 -18.87 7.81
C ARG A 139 0.47 -19.29 8.78
N GLU A 140 0.24 -20.35 9.54
CA GLU A 140 1.23 -20.85 10.51
C GLU A 140 2.45 -21.48 9.80
N ILE A 141 2.22 -22.25 8.73
CA ILE A 141 3.28 -22.90 7.95
C ILE A 141 4.17 -21.87 7.26
N VAL A 142 3.60 -20.89 6.56
CA VAL A 142 4.40 -19.90 5.82
C VAL A 142 5.20 -18.99 6.72
N ALA A 143 4.66 -18.63 7.90
CA ALA A 143 5.40 -17.86 8.89
C ALA A 143 6.64 -18.63 9.40
N ALA A 144 6.47 -19.92 9.71
CA ALA A 144 7.57 -20.76 10.17
C ALA A 144 8.60 -21.04 9.08
N TRP A 145 8.14 -21.38 7.87
CA TRP A 145 9.00 -21.71 6.75
C TRP A 145 9.80 -20.50 6.27
N SER A 146 9.15 -19.35 6.05
CA SER A 146 9.84 -18.12 5.64
C SER A 146 10.88 -17.64 6.65
N TRP A 147 10.67 -17.89 7.95
CA TRP A 147 11.64 -17.53 8.98
C TRP A 147 12.87 -18.44 8.97
N GLN A 148 12.68 -19.74 8.74
CA GLN A 148 13.77 -20.73 8.79
C GLN A 148 14.56 -20.81 7.48
N ASP A 149 13.87 -20.81 6.34
CA ASP A 149 14.44 -20.97 5.00
C ASP A 149 13.66 -20.10 4.00
N PRO A 150 13.89 -18.77 4.03
CA PRO A 150 13.17 -17.82 3.17
C PRO A 150 13.41 -18.09 1.68
N GLU A 151 14.61 -18.53 1.28
CA GLU A 151 14.94 -18.81 -0.12
C GLU A 151 14.16 -19.99 -0.68
N SER A 152 14.07 -21.11 0.06
CA SER A 152 13.27 -22.26 -0.35
C SER A 152 11.77 -21.92 -0.38
N PHE A 153 11.28 -21.21 0.63
CA PHE A 153 9.89 -20.75 0.66
C PHE A 153 9.56 -19.82 -0.53
N HIS A 154 10.45 -18.89 -0.83
CA HIS A 154 10.34 -18.00 -1.98
C HIS A 154 10.30 -18.77 -3.31
N ARG A 155 11.22 -19.72 -3.52
CA ARG A 155 11.24 -20.59 -4.71
C ARG A 155 9.94 -21.38 -4.86
N TRP A 156 9.44 -21.95 -3.76
CA TRP A 156 8.16 -22.66 -3.75
C TRP A 156 7.01 -21.73 -4.12
N CYS A 157 6.99 -20.50 -3.60
CA CYS A 157 6.00 -19.49 -3.97
C CYS A 157 6.06 -19.19 -5.47
N LEU A 158 7.23 -18.95 -6.05
CA LEU A 158 7.33 -18.71 -7.50
C LEU A 158 6.90 -19.91 -8.36
N ALA A 159 7.16 -21.14 -7.90
CA ALA A 159 6.78 -22.36 -8.61
C ALA A 159 5.29 -22.72 -8.47
N SER A 160 4.63 -22.25 -7.42
CA SER A 160 3.24 -22.59 -7.13
C SER A 160 2.28 -21.98 -8.15
N PRO A 161 1.20 -22.68 -8.55
CA PRO A 161 0.20 -22.15 -9.48
C PRO A 161 -0.33 -20.79 -9.02
N ASN A 162 -0.11 -19.76 -9.84
CA ASN A 162 -0.58 -18.42 -9.59
C ASN A 162 -1.98 -18.24 -10.19
N VAL A 163 -2.87 -17.58 -9.46
CA VAL A 163 -4.18 -17.16 -9.97
C VAL A 163 -4.23 -15.64 -9.91
N SER A 164 -4.28 -15.01 -11.08
CA SER A 164 -4.35 -13.54 -11.16
C SER A 164 -5.61 -13.02 -10.48
N TYR A 165 -5.59 -11.75 -10.09
CA TYR A 165 -6.72 -11.08 -9.45
C TYR A 165 -8.03 -11.18 -10.26
N ASP A 166 -7.94 -11.04 -11.58
CA ASP A 166 -9.09 -11.16 -12.49
C ASP A 166 -9.67 -12.57 -12.53
N GLU A 167 -8.84 -13.57 -12.22
CA GLU A 167 -9.21 -14.97 -12.14
C GLU A 167 -9.54 -15.44 -10.71
N ARG A 168 -9.67 -14.54 -9.73
CA ARG A 168 -9.89 -14.94 -8.32
C ARG A 168 -11.08 -15.87 -8.11
N HIS A 169 -12.13 -15.73 -8.91
CA HIS A 169 -13.30 -16.62 -8.89
C HIS A 169 -12.95 -18.05 -9.34
N LYS A 170 -11.97 -18.21 -10.23
CA LYS A 170 -11.44 -19.52 -10.67
C LYS A 170 -10.51 -20.14 -9.63
N ALA A 171 -9.93 -19.36 -8.72
CA ALA A 171 -9.03 -19.88 -7.68
C ALA A 171 -9.73 -20.92 -6.79
N ALA A 172 -10.97 -20.63 -6.38
CA ALA A 172 -11.77 -21.56 -5.58
C ALA A 172 -12.06 -22.87 -6.34
N GLU A 173 -12.43 -22.77 -7.63
CA GLU A 173 -12.71 -23.96 -8.46
C GLU A 173 -11.45 -24.78 -8.75
N ARG A 174 -10.33 -24.13 -9.10
CA ARG A 174 -9.02 -24.80 -9.24
C ARG A 174 -8.59 -25.42 -7.92
N GLY A 175 -8.82 -24.72 -6.82
CA GLY A 175 -8.53 -25.21 -5.47
C GLY A 175 -9.24 -26.53 -5.19
N LYS A 176 -10.52 -26.68 -5.55
CA LYS A 176 -11.27 -27.93 -5.33
C LYS A 176 -10.62 -29.14 -6.01
N THR A 177 -10.17 -29.00 -7.26
CA THR A 177 -9.66 -30.11 -8.07
C THR A 177 -8.14 -30.26 -8.05
N SER A 178 -7.39 -29.26 -7.59
CA SER A 178 -5.93 -29.29 -7.59
C SER A 178 -5.38 -30.24 -6.54
N GLU A 179 -4.45 -31.10 -6.97
CA GLU A 179 -3.64 -31.97 -6.11
C GLU A 179 -2.53 -31.20 -5.38
N VAL A 180 -2.15 -30.03 -5.92
CA VAL A 180 -1.12 -29.14 -5.33
C VAL A 180 -1.73 -27.87 -4.76
N PRO A 181 -1.09 -27.23 -3.76
CA PRO A 181 -1.55 -25.95 -3.22
C PRO A 181 -1.74 -24.90 -4.32
N VAL A 182 -2.92 -24.28 -4.36
CA VAL A 182 -3.19 -23.12 -5.22
C VAL A 182 -2.97 -21.87 -4.39
N VAL A 183 -2.01 -21.04 -4.80
CA VAL A 183 -1.70 -19.79 -4.10
C VAL A 183 -2.38 -18.65 -4.84
N ASP A 184 -3.59 -18.32 -4.41
CA ASP A 184 -4.31 -17.14 -4.90
C ASP A 184 -3.72 -15.83 -4.35
N MET A 185 -4.30 -14.70 -4.72
CA MET A 185 -3.87 -13.37 -4.27
C MET A 185 -3.79 -13.28 -2.74
N PHE A 186 -4.75 -13.83 -2.01
CA PHE A 186 -4.80 -13.71 -0.55
C PHE A 186 -3.72 -14.55 0.14
N PHE A 187 -3.41 -15.73 -0.40
CA PHE A 187 -2.28 -16.53 0.07
C PHE A 187 -0.93 -15.94 -0.34
N ALA A 188 -0.81 -15.40 -1.56
CA ALA A 188 0.40 -14.71 -2.00
C ALA A 188 0.72 -13.50 -1.12
N MET A 189 -0.31 -12.76 -0.71
CA MET A 189 -0.20 -11.67 0.26
C MET A 189 0.37 -12.13 1.60
N GLN A 190 -0.11 -13.25 2.15
CA GLN A 190 0.44 -13.79 3.40
C GLN A 190 1.89 -14.25 3.24
N ALA A 191 2.24 -14.83 2.09
CA ALA A 191 3.62 -15.19 1.78
C ALA A 191 4.54 -13.95 1.71
N ILE A 192 4.10 -12.87 1.06
CA ILE A 192 4.84 -11.60 0.99
C ILE A 192 5.05 -11.01 2.39
N MET A 193 4.00 -10.97 3.22
CA MET A 193 4.08 -10.46 4.60
C MET A 193 4.92 -11.34 5.53
N ALA A 194 5.02 -12.64 5.23
CA ALA A 194 5.88 -13.55 5.97
C ALA A 194 7.35 -13.35 5.57
N LEU A 195 7.62 -13.29 4.26
CA LEU A 195 8.95 -12.98 3.72
C LEU A 195 9.44 -11.60 4.16
N SER A 196 8.60 -10.58 4.20
CA SER A 196 9.05 -9.23 4.58
C SER A 196 9.62 -9.14 5.99
N LYS A 197 9.26 -10.09 6.86
CA LYS A 197 9.78 -10.20 8.23
C LYS A 197 11.10 -10.96 8.31
N SER A 198 11.45 -11.76 7.31
CA SER A 198 12.66 -12.58 7.29
C SER A 198 13.68 -12.13 6.26
N ASP A 199 13.24 -11.80 5.05
CA ASP A 199 14.02 -11.28 3.94
C ASP A 199 13.18 -10.33 3.04
N VAL A 200 13.41 -9.03 3.18
CA VAL A 200 12.70 -7.99 2.41
C VAL A 200 12.96 -8.10 0.91
N HIS A 201 14.18 -8.48 0.50
CA HIS A 201 14.53 -8.56 -0.91
C HIS A 201 13.70 -9.64 -1.60
N LEU A 202 13.59 -10.82 -0.99
CA LEU A 202 12.74 -11.89 -1.50
C LEU A 202 11.24 -11.54 -1.47
N ALA A 203 10.79 -10.74 -0.50
CA ALA A 203 9.41 -10.28 -0.46
C ALA A 203 9.07 -9.38 -1.67
N TYR A 204 9.94 -8.43 -2.01
CA TYR A 204 9.74 -7.54 -3.15
C TYR A 204 10.00 -8.21 -4.51
N ASP A 205 10.94 -9.17 -4.59
CA ASP A 205 11.09 -10.01 -5.79
C ASP A 205 9.82 -10.84 -6.05
N LEU A 206 9.19 -11.37 -4.98
CA LEU A 206 7.91 -12.08 -5.10
C LEU A 206 6.79 -11.17 -5.59
N VAL A 207 6.71 -9.93 -5.08
CA VAL A 207 5.77 -8.90 -5.55
C VAL A 207 5.95 -8.67 -7.06
N ALA A 208 7.18 -8.42 -7.49
CA ALA A 208 7.51 -8.12 -8.88
C ALA A 208 7.18 -9.28 -9.82
N LYS A 209 7.51 -10.52 -9.44
CA LYS A 209 7.36 -11.69 -10.30
C LYS A 209 5.93 -12.23 -10.36
N ARG A 210 5.16 -12.13 -9.28
CA ARG A 210 3.77 -12.63 -9.30
C ARG A 210 2.77 -11.63 -9.84
N GLY A 211 3.03 -10.32 -9.68
CA GLY A 211 2.05 -9.27 -9.98
C GLY A 211 0.70 -9.51 -9.29
N GLY A 212 -0.33 -8.76 -9.64
CA GLY A 212 -1.72 -9.09 -9.27
C GLY A 212 -2.45 -8.09 -8.37
N GLY A 213 -2.18 -6.79 -8.49
CA GLY A 213 -3.07 -5.76 -7.95
C GLY A 213 -3.05 -5.64 -6.42
N PHE A 214 -1.89 -5.83 -5.78
CA PHE A 214 -1.70 -5.63 -4.34
C PHE A 214 -1.68 -4.14 -3.93
N PHE A 215 -2.39 -3.28 -4.66
CA PHE A 215 -2.28 -1.83 -4.61
C PHE A 215 -2.45 -1.25 -3.21
N GLY A 216 -3.30 -1.86 -2.39
CA GLY A 216 -3.59 -1.41 -1.04
C GLY A 216 -2.58 -1.87 0.02
N MET A 217 -1.50 -2.57 -0.34
CA MET A 217 -0.55 -3.17 0.62
C MET A 217 0.89 -2.69 0.48
N TYR A 218 1.27 -2.12 -0.66
CA TYR A 218 2.62 -1.60 -0.83
C TYR A 218 3.00 -0.54 0.23
N PRO A 219 2.10 0.38 0.62
CA PRO A 219 2.38 1.30 1.72
C PRO A 219 2.64 0.60 3.05
N GLN A 220 1.90 -0.46 3.37
CA GLN A 220 2.07 -1.23 4.61
C GLN A 220 3.37 -2.02 4.59
N LEU A 221 3.71 -2.63 3.45
CA LEU A 221 4.96 -3.35 3.28
C LEU A 221 6.16 -2.40 3.41
N ALA A 222 6.08 -1.22 2.76
CA ALA A 222 7.11 -0.20 2.88
C ALA A 222 7.20 0.36 4.32
N ALA A 223 6.07 0.53 5.01
CA ALA A 223 6.04 1.04 6.38
C ALA A 223 6.77 0.13 7.41
N GLU A 224 6.93 -1.16 7.11
CA GLU A 224 7.71 -2.09 7.94
C GLU A 224 9.23 -1.89 7.79
N LEU A 225 9.69 -1.16 6.77
CA LEU A 225 11.10 -0.85 6.59
C LEU A 225 11.46 0.36 7.45
N GLU A 226 12.53 0.22 8.23
CA GLU A 226 12.94 1.19 9.25
C GLU A 226 14.20 1.96 8.84
N THR A 227 14.92 1.50 7.82
CA THR A 227 16.19 2.10 7.36
C THR A 227 16.23 2.34 5.85
N ALA A 228 17.03 3.33 5.42
CA ALA A 228 17.28 3.60 4.00
C ALA A 228 17.88 2.39 3.27
N ASN A 229 18.80 1.65 3.91
CA ASN A 229 19.42 0.46 3.33
C ASN A 229 18.40 -0.64 2.99
N GLU A 230 17.45 -0.92 3.91
CA GLU A 230 16.38 -1.90 3.64
C GLU A 230 15.51 -1.48 2.45
N ILE A 231 15.26 -0.18 2.31
CA ILE A 231 14.49 0.37 1.19
C ILE A 231 15.28 0.26 -0.12
N GLN A 232 16.57 0.55 -0.10
CA GLN A 232 17.45 0.39 -1.27
C GLN A 232 17.55 -1.08 -1.70
N ASP A 233 17.68 -2.01 -0.76
CA ASP A 233 17.69 -3.46 -1.00
C ASP A 233 16.36 -3.95 -1.60
N ALA A 234 15.23 -3.42 -1.10
CA ALA A 234 13.90 -3.68 -1.63
C ALA A 234 13.71 -3.11 -3.05
N LEU A 235 14.18 -1.88 -3.30
CA LEU A 235 14.15 -1.25 -4.63
C LEU A 235 15.01 -2.02 -5.64
N ALA A 236 16.13 -2.61 -5.20
CA ALA A 236 16.99 -3.44 -6.04
C ALA A 236 16.36 -4.79 -6.43
N ALA A 237 15.37 -5.27 -5.67
CA ALA A 237 14.60 -6.48 -5.98
C ALA A 237 13.53 -6.25 -7.06
N LEU A 238 13.11 -4.99 -7.23
CA LEU A 238 12.14 -4.62 -8.25
C LEU A 238 12.84 -4.48 -9.61
N PRO A 239 12.17 -4.81 -10.73
CA PRO A 239 12.59 -4.36 -12.05
C PRO A 239 12.86 -2.86 -11.98
N GLU A 240 13.93 -2.41 -12.66
CA GLU A 240 14.31 -1.00 -12.59
C GLU A 240 13.07 -0.14 -12.86
N PRO A 241 12.61 0.64 -11.86
CA PRO A 241 11.34 1.32 -12.00
C PRO A 241 11.46 2.24 -13.20
N GLY A 242 10.46 2.20 -14.10
CA GLY A 242 10.44 3.13 -15.22
C GLY A 242 10.33 4.57 -14.73
N ASP A 243 9.98 5.47 -15.65
CA ASP A 243 9.44 6.75 -15.24
C ASP A 243 8.17 6.50 -14.39
N LEU A 244 8.23 6.71 -13.07
CA LEU A 244 7.11 6.57 -12.12
C LEU A 244 6.07 7.70 -12.31
N LYS A 245 5.81 8.06 -13.56
CA LYS A 245 4.95 9.16 -14.00
C LYS A 245 3.49 8.70 -13.96
N VAL A 246 2.92 8.77 -12.76
CA VAL A 246 1.53 9.09 -12.33
C VAL A 246 0.31 8.47 -13.05
N GLN A 247 0.38 7.87 -14.25
CA GLN A 247 -0.78 7.23 -14.87
C GLN A 247 -0.41 5.85 -15.44
N ALA A 248 -1.12 4.82 -14.96
CA ALA A 248 -0.93 3.40 -15.28
C ALA A 248 0.33 2.72 -14.70
N LEU A 249 0.72 3.06 -13.46
CA LEU A 249 1.76 2.32 -12.73
C LEU A 249 1.36 0.84 -12.62
N ASN A 250 2.24 -0.04 -13.09
CA ASN A 250 2.11 -1.48 -12.83
C ASN A 250 2.36 -1.77 -11.34
N ASP A 251 2.25 -3.03 -10.91
CA ASP A 251 2.46 -3.41 -9.52
C ASP A 251 3.86 -3.07 -8.99
N SER A 252 4.90 -3.30 -9.79
CA SER A 252 6.28 -2.96 -9.45
C SER A 252 6.47 -1.46 -9.30
N ASP A 253 5.87 -0.65 -10.18
CA ASP A 253 5.94 0.81 -10.12
C ASP A 253 5.25 1.36 -8.86
N LYS A 254 4.12 0.76 -8.45
CA LYS A 254 3.42 1.16 -7.22
C LYS A 254 4.20 0.74 -5.97
N ALA A 255 4.81 -0.44 -5.99
CA ALA A 255 5.72 -0.89 -4.93
C ALA A 255 6.93 0.05 -4.82
N ALA A 256 7.55 0.42 -5.94
CA ALA A 256 8.65 1.36 -6.01
C ALA A 256 8.23 2.74 -5.49
N LYS A 257 7.06 3.27 -5.89
CA LYS A 257 6.55 4.54 -5.37
C LYS A 257 6.43 4.52 -3.85
N ALA A 258 5.80 3.49 -3.27
CA ALA A 258 5.65 3.36 -1.82
C ALA A 258 7.00 3.29 -1.09
N LEU A 259 7.98 2.58 -1.66
CA LEU A 259 9.35 2.54 -1.15
C LEU A 259 10.04 3.91 -1.18
N LEU A 260 9.95 4.63 -2.31
CA LEU A 260 10.56 5.96 -2.44
C LEU A 260 9.91 6.98 -1.50
N GLU A 261 8.58 6.93 -1.33
CA GLU A 261 7.88 7.77 -0.36
C GLU A 261 8.38 7.48 1.06
N ARG A 262 8.52 6.21 1.40
CA ARG A 262 9.04 5.79 2.70
C ARG A 262 10.50 6.21 2.91
N TRP A 263 11.35 6.13 1.88
CA TRP A 263 12.74 6.56 1.97
C TRP A 263 12.84 8.05 2.26
N ARG A 264 12.09 8.86 1.50
CA ARG A 264 11.99 10.30 1.72
C ARG A 264 11.53 10.66 3.14
N GLU A 265 10.68 9.83 3.75
CA GLU A 265 10.23 10.03 5.14
C GLU A 265 11.30 9.66 6.19
N ILE A 266 12.04 8.57 5.99
CA ILE A 266 13.03 8.08 6.96
C ILE A 266 14.32 8.89 6.89
N ASP A 267 14.82 9.14 5.68
CA ASP A 267 16.10 9.81 5.45
C ASP A 267 15.98 10.76 4.22
N PRO A 268 15.43 11.97 4.43
CA PRO A 268 15.20 12.91 3.34
C PRO A 268 16.49 13.41 2.68
N ASP A 269 17.59 13.50 3.43
CA ASP A 269 18.88 13.98 2.91
C ASP A 269 19.53 12.92 2.02
N ASP A 270 19.56 11.65 2.47
CA ASP A 270 20.03 10.53 1.66
C ASP A 270 19.16 10.36 0.40
N PHE A 271 17.83 10.40 0.55
CA PHE A 271 16.89 10.33 -0.56
C PHE A 271 17.11 11.45 -1.59
N ALA A 272 17.29 12.70 -1.14
CA ALA A 272 17.54 13.84 -2.01
C ALA A 272 18.85 13.73 -2.80
N SER A 273 19.83 13.00 -2.27
CA SER A 273 21.09 12.70 -2.97
C SER A 273 21.01 11.47 -3.89
N SER A 274 19.92 10.69 -3.79
CA SER A 274 19.74 9.46 -4.54
C SER A 274 19.40 9.73 -6.02
N ARG A 275 19.68 8.76 -6.89
CA ARG A 275 19.23 8.77 -8.29
C ARG A 275 17.70 8.75 -8.49
N TYR A 276 16.95 8.57 -7.41
CA TYR A 276 15.49 8.44 -7.43
C TYR A 276 14.76 9.72 -6.96
N SER A 277 15.50 10.74 -6.50
CA SER A 277 14.93 12.02 -6.06
C SER A 277 13.98 12.61 -7.09
N ASP A 278 14.37 12.53 -8.37
CA ASP A 278 13.64 13.13 -9.49
C ASP A 278 12.50 12.25 -9.99
N ARG A 279 12.44 10.98 -9.55
CA ARG A 279 11.42 10.00 -9.95
C ARG A 279 10.17 10.06 -9.06
N LEU A 280 10.32 10.46 -7.80
CA LEU A 280 9.19 10.64 -6.92
C LEU A 280 8.66 12.06 -7.06
N MET A 281 7.65 12.23 -7.92
CA MET A 281 6.98 13.52 -7.99
C MET A 281 6.45 13.91 -6.61
N PRO A 282 6.53 15.20 -6.26
CA PRO A 282 5.84 15.70 -5.09
C PRO A 282 4.35 15.30 -5.19
N ASP A 283 3.78 14.78 -4.10
CA ASP A 283 2.38 14.35 -4.11
C ASP A 283 1.51 15.59 -4.35
N ALA A 284 0.98 15.69 -5.56
CA ALA A 284 0.19 16.81 -6.00
C ALA A 284 -1.00 17.04 -5.06
N GLU A 285 -1.67 15.98 -4.63
CA GLU A 285 -2.83 16.07 -3.73
C GLU A 285 -2.41 16.62 -2.36
N LYS A 286 -1.32 16.11 -1.78
CA LYS A 286 -0.80 16.60 -0.50
C LYS A 286 -0.36 18.06 -0.59
N ILE A 287 0.34 18.43 -1.65
CA ILE A 287 0.80 19.81 -1.86
C ILE A 287 -0.38 20.75 -2.03
N LEU A 288 -1.34 20.37 -2.89
CA LEU A 288 -2.54 21.14 -3.14
C LEU A 288 -3.42 21.25 -1.88
N GLY A 289 -3.42 20.23 -1.01
CA GLY A 289 -4.07 20.27 0.30
C GLY A 289 -3.48 21.31 1.26
N THR A 290 -2.17 21.59 1.16
CA THR A 290 -1.47 22.61 1.95
C THR A 290 -1.29 23.94 1.21
N TRP A 291 -1.91 24.10 0.04
CA TRP A 291 -1.64 25.22 -0.87
C TRP A 291 -1.93 26.57 -0.24
N ASN A 292 -3.05 26.67 0.48
CA ASN A 292 -3.48 27.90 1.15
C ASN A 292 -2.57 28.32 2.30
N GLU A 293 -1.86 27.37 2.92
CA GLU A 293 -0.89 27.62 4.00
C GLU A 293 0.48 28.03 3.45
N THR A 294 0.73 27.74 2.18
CA THR A 294 2.00 28.05 1.50
C THR A 294 2.03 29.51 1.07
N SER A 295 3.17 30.19 1.25
CA SER A 295 3.31 31.60 0.83
C SER A 295 3.24 31.75 -0.71
N PRO A 296 2.77 32.90 -1.25
CA PRO A 296 2.66 33.10 -2.69
C PRO A 296 3.97 32.81 -3.46
N GLY A 297 5.12 33.21 -2.92
CA GLY A 297 6.42 32.95 -3.53
C GLY A 297 6.79 31.46 -3.61
N GLN A 298 6.39 30.67 -2.60
CA GLN A 298 6.61 29.22 -2.59
C GLN A 298 5.65 28.47 -3.50
N ARG A 299 4.40 28.96 -3.69
CA ARG A 299 3.41 28.34 -4.59
C ARG A 299 3.90 28.26 -6.03
N ALA A 300 4.55 29.32 -6.54
CA ALA A 300 5.12 29.31 -7.88
C ALA A 300 6.23 28.26 -8.04
N THR A 301 7.12 28.14 -7.03
CA THR A 301 8.17 27.10 -7.02
C THR A 301 7.58 25.70 -6.97
N LEU A 302 6.55 25.47 -6.14
CA LEU A 302 5.87 24.17 -6.06
C LEU A 302 5.12 23.84 -7.34
N ALA A 303 4.41 24.80 -7.94
CA ALA A 303 3.76 24.63 -9.24
C ALA A 303 4.78 24.25 -10.31
N ALA A 304 5.91 24.96 -10.40
CA ALA A 304 6.98 24.62 -11.33
C ALA A 304 7.53 23.20 -11.09
N ALA A 305 7.73 22.80 -9.84
CA ALA A 305 8.18 21.44 -9.50
C ALA A 305 7.12 20.36 -9.83
N LEU A 306 5.84 20.64 -9.60
CA LEU A 306 4.74 19.74 -9.98
C LEU A 306 4.60 19.59 -11.50
N LEU A 307 5.01 20.61 -12.26
CA LEU A 307 4.90 20.62 -13.71
C LEU A 307 6.17 20.14 -14.41
N SER A 308 7.35 20.22 -13.80
CA SER A 308 8.65 20.07 -14.51
C SER A 308 8.81 18.77 -15.31
N ASN A 309 8.10 17.70 -14.92
CA ASN A 309 8.22 16.37 -15.51
C ASN A 309 6.95 15.90 -16.23
N LEU A 310 5.95 16.78 -16.37
CA LEU A 310 4.70 16.49 -17.08
C LEU A 310 4.71 17.17 -18.45
N GLU A 311 4.21 16.45 -19.46
CA GLU A 311 4.00 16.92 -20.82
C GLU A 311 2.59 16.52 -21.31
N GLY A 312 2.07 17.21 -22.31
CA GLY A 312 0.80 16.87 -22.96
C GLY A 312 -0.42 16.91 -22.02
N GLU A 313 -1.33 15.94 -22.18
CA GLU A 313 -2.61 15.89 -21.44
C GLU A 313 -2.43 15.80 -19.90
N PRO A 314 -1.53 14.98 -19.33
CA PRO A 314 -1.28 14.98 -17.89
C PRO A 314 -0.87 16.34 -17.33
N ARG A 315 -0.04 17.10 -18.08
CA ARG A 315 0.38 18.44 -17.69
C ARG A 315 -0.79 19.41 -17.68
N ALA A 316 -1.58 19.42 -18.75
CA ALA A 316 -2.78 20.25 -18.87
C ALA A 316 -3.74 20.05 -17.67
N LYS A 317 -4.03 18.78 -17.34
CA LYS A 317 -4.85 18.43 -16.16
C LYS A 317 -4.24 18.92 -14.85
N GLN A 318 -2.93 18.82 -14.69
CA GLN A 318 -2.26 19.30 -13.49
C GLN A 318 -2.28 20.84 -13.37
N ILE A 319 -2.16 21.56 -14.50
CA ILE A 319 -2.29 23.02 -14.53
C ILE A 319 -3.71 23.43 -14.13
N GLU A 320 -4.74 22.75 -14.64
CA GLU A 320 -6.13 22.98 -14.22
C GLU A 320 -6.34 22.75 -12.72
N GLU A 321 -5.79 21.66 -12.17
CA GLU A 321 -5.89 21.35 -10.74
C GLU A 321 -5.23 22.43 -9.88
N ILE A 322 -4.01 22.84 -10.24
CA ILE A 322 -3.28 23.93 -9.57
C ILE A 322 -4.09 25.23 -9.68
N THR A 323 -4.69 25.50 -10.84
CA THR A 323 -5.52 26.69 -11.07
C THR A 323 -6.70 26.74 -10.10
N ARG A 324 -7.42 25.63 -9.91
CA ARG A 324 -8.55 25.56 -8.97
C ARG A 324 -8.10 25.85 -7.54
N CYS A 325 -7.00 25.23 -7.10
CA CYS A 325 -6.48 25.42 -5.75
C CYS A 325 -5.94 26.84 -5.52
N TRP A 326 -5.23 27.42 -6.48
CA TRP A 326 -4.64 28.74 -6.33
C TRP A 326 -5.69 29.85 -6.40
N ALA A 327 -6.66 29.74 -7.31
CA ALA A 327 -7.73 30.73 -7.47
C ALA A 327 -8.62 30.84 -6.23
N ALA A 328 -8.73 29.78 -5.42
CA ALA A 328 -9.41 29.83 -4.12
C ALA A 328 -8.78 30.82 -3.13
N GLY A 329 -7.47 31.08 -3.25
CA GLY A 329 -6.75 32.05 -2.43
C GLY A 329 -6.60 33.43 -3.09
N SER A 330 -6.26 33.46 -4.39
CA SER A 330 -6.09 34.71 -5.14
C SER A 330 -6.23 34.48 -6.64
N VAL A 331 -7.37 34.86 -7.19
CA VAL A 331 -7.64 34.78 -8.64
C VAL A 331 -6.62 35.58 -9.46
N GLN A 332 -6.24 36.77 -8.98
CA GLN A 332 -5.30 37.65 -9.70
C GLN A 332 -3.90 37.03 -9.79
N GLU A 333 -3.40 36.43 -8.70
CA GLU A 333 -2.12 35.74 -8.71
C GLU A 333 -2.18 34.51 -9.63
N THR A 334 -3.29 33.76 -9.62
CA THR A 334 -3.49 32.63 -10.53
C THR A 334 -3.46 33.06 -11.99
N ALA A 335 -4.11 34.17 -12.34
CA ALA A 335 -4.08 34.74 -13.69
C ALA A 335 -2.65 35.10 -14.13
N GLN A 336 -1.88 35.75 -13.24
CA GLN A 336 -0.49 36.10 -13.50
C GLN A 336 0.40 34.87 -13.69
N TRP A 337 0.19 33.83 -12.87
CA TRP A 337 0.90 32.58 -12.99
C TRP A 337 0.56 31.85 -14.30
N LEU A 338 -0.71 31.73 -14.67
CA LEU A 338 -1.12 31.12 -15.93
C LEU A 338 -0.51 31.85 -17.14
N GLY A 339 -0.50 33.19 -17.13
CA GLY A 339 0.14 33.98 -18.20
C GLY A 339 1.66 33.81 -18.29
N SER A 340 2.30 33.20 -17.30
CA SER A 340 3.74 32.87 -17.33
C SER A 340 4.04 31.50 -17.97
N LEU A 341 3.02 30.67 -18.19
CA LEU A 341 3.14 29.36 -18.80
C LEU A 341 2.91 29.45 -20.31
N THR A 342 3.64 28.63 -21.08
CA THR A 342 3.49 28.56 -22.55
C THR A 342 2.38 27.61 -22.99
N ASP A 343 1.75 26.89 -22.05
CA ASP A 343 0.80 25.81 -22.30
C ASP A 343 -0.37 25.80 -21.30
N ALA A 344 -0.85 27.00 -20.97
CA ALA A 344 -1.94 27.24 -20.02
C ALA A 344 -3.35 27.22 -20.62
N GLU A 345 -3.50 26.95 -21.92
CA GLU A 345 -4.75 27.13 -22.66
C GLU A 345 -5.93 26.37 -22.04
N SER A 346 -5.71 25.13 -21.57
CA SER A 346 -6.76 24.33 -20.95
C SER A 346 -7.25 24.86 -19.60
N ALA A 347 -6.44 25.69 -18.93
CA ALA A 347 -6.76 26.22 -17.61
C ALA A 347 -7.45 27.58 -17.65
N TYR A 348 -7.43 28.28 -18.80
CA TYR A 348 -8.10 29.58 -18.92
C TYR A 348 -9.62 29.49 -18.68
N PRO A 349 -10.37 28.52 -19.25
CA PRO A 349 -11.79 28.38 -18.96
C PRO A 349 -12.04 28.11 -17.48
N VAL A 350 -11.21 27.27 -16.85
CA VAL A 350 -11.32 26.96 -15.41
C VAL A 350 -11.19 28.23 -14.56
N LEU A 351 -10.19 29.07 -14.84
CA LEU A 351 -10.04 30.35 -14.15
C LEU A 351 -11.23 31.28 -14.38
N ALA A 352 -11.75 31.34 -15.62
CA ALA A 352 -12.91 32.14 -15.96
C ALA A 352 -14.15 31.73 -15.15
N GLY A 353 -14.42 30.43 -15.05
CA GLY A 353 -15.52 29.89 -14.25
C GLY A 353 -15.39 30.17 -12.75
N LEU A 354 -14.17 30.22 -12.22
CA LEU A 354 -13.93 30.53 -10.80
C LEU A 354 -14.06 32.03 -10.49
N ARG A 355 -13.65 32.90 -11.43
CA ARG A 355 -13.66 34.36 -11.25
C ARG A 355 -15.03 34.98 -11.54
N ALA A 356 -15.73 34.51 -12.57
CA ALA A 356 -16.95 35.14 -13.07
C ALA A 356 -18.02 35.36 -11.98
N PRO A 357 -18.30 34.41 -11.06
CA PRO A 357 -19.28 34.62 -9.99
C PRO A 357 -18.97 35.80 -9.05
N GLN A 358 -17.74 36.30 -9.01
CA GLN A 358 -17.30 37.36 -8.10
C GLN A 358 -17.03 38.68 -8.85
N ASP A 359 -16.51 38.58 -10.06
CA ASP A 359 -16.05 39.70 -10.88
C ASP A 359 -16.25 39.37 -12.37
N LEU A 360 -17.50 39.42 -12.83
CA LEU A 360 -17.83 39.09 -14.22
C LEU A 360 -17.14 40.03 -15.21
N GLU A 361 -17.22 41.35 -14.98
CA GLU A 361 -16.67 42.34 -15.88
C GLU A 361 -15.16 42.16 -16.05
N GLY A 362 -14.42 42.07 -14.93
CA GLY A 362 -12.98 41.82 -14.98
C GLY A 362 -12.63 40.44 -15.56
N THR A 363 -13.50 39.43 -15.43
CA THR A 363 -13.30 38.13 -16.09
C THR A 363 -13.42 38.24 -17.60
N LEU A 364 -14.43 38.95 -18.10
CA LEU A 364 -14.64 39.14 -19.53
C LEU A 364 -13.54 40.01 -20.15
N ASP A 365 -13.13 41.09 -19.48
CA ASP A 365 -11.99 41.91 -19.90
C ASP A 365 -10.70 41.09 -20.02
N TRP A 366 -10.47 40.18 -19.08
CA TRP A 366 -9.32 39.27 -19.13
C TRP A 366 -9.46 38.23 -20.25
N ALA A 367 -10.64 37.62 -20.43
CA ALA A 367 -10.88 36.62 -21.47
C ALA A 367 -10.67 37.20 -22.89
N GLU A 368 -11.07 38.44 -23.13
CA GLU A 368 -10.85 39.15 -24.40
C GLU A 368 -9.37 39.45 -24.69
N SER A 369 -8.48 39.34 -23.70
CA SER A 369 -7.03 39.46 -23.92
C SER A 369 -6.37 38.16 -24.41
N LEU A 370 -7.11 37.06 -24.45
CA LEU A 370 -6.62 35.74 -24.85
C LEU A 370 -6.67 35.54 -26.37
N SER A 371 -6.23 34.37 -26.85
CA SER A 371 -6.43 33.99 -28.24
C SER A 371 -7.92 33.81 -28.55
N PRO A 372 -8.39 33.98 -29.80
CA PRO A 372 -9.82 33.86 -30.12
C PRO A 372 -10.47 32.53 -29.70
N ALA A 373 -9.70 31.43 -29.72
CA ALA A 373 -10.20 30.12 -29.29
C ALA A 373 -10.37 30.05 -27.77
N ASP A 374 -9.38 30.55 -27.03
CA ASP A 374 -9.38 30.56 -25.56
C ASP A 374 -10.35 31.59 -24.99
N GLU A 375 -10.51 32.73 -25.66
CA GLU A 375 -11.52 33.75 -25.39
C GLU A 375 -12.92 33.12 -25.42
N ALA A 376 -13.27 32.46 -26.53
CA ALA A 376 -14.59 31.85 -26.68
C ALA A 376 -14.87 30.79 -25.61
N ALA A 377 -13.89 29.92 -25.32
CA ALA A 377 -14.03 28.90 -24.28
C ALA A 377 -14.15 29.51 -22.87
N SER A 378 -13.37 30.56 -22.59
CA SER A 378 -13.40 31.26 -21.30
C SER A 378 -14.69 32.05 -21.09
N ILE A 379 -15.23 32.69 -22.12
CA ILE A 379 -16.52 33.38 -22.08
C ILE A 379 -17.65 32.37 -21.84
N ALA A 380 -17.64 31.22 -22.53
CA ALA A 380 -18.64 30.18 -22.32
C ALA A 380 -18.64 29.65 -20.87
N GLN A 381 -17.45 29.36 -20.32
CA GLN A 381 -17.33 28.90 -18.94
C GLN A 381 -17.68 29.97 -17.90
N ALA A 382 -17.34 31.24 -18.17
CA ALA A 382 -17.71 32.38 -17.34
C ALA A 382 -19.24 32.58 -17.31
N HIS A 383 -19.89 32.47 -18.47
CA HIS A 383 -21.34 32.55 -18.61
C HIS A 383 -22.05 31.49 -17.77
N GLU A 384 -21.66 30.23 -17.94
CA GLU A 384 -22.24 29.10 -17.19
C GLU A 384 -22.10 29.32 -15.68
N ALA A 385 -20.88 29.62 -15.21
CA ALA A 385 -20.61 29.79 -13.79
C ALA A 385 -21.33 31.00 -13.18
N TRP A 386 -21.36 32.14 -13.89
CA TRP A 386 -22.05 33.33 -13.42
C TRP A 386 -23.55 33.11 -13.32
N THR A 387 -24.15 32.51 -14.35
CA THR A 387 -25.60 32.23 -14.41
C THR A 387 -26.01 31.25 -13.31
N ALA A 388 -25.19 30.22 -13.04
CA ALA A 388 -25.40 29.29 -11.95
C ALA A 388 -25.35 29.98 -10.57
N ALA A 389 -24.45 30.95 -10.39
CA ALA A 389 -24.33 31.72 -9.14
C ALA A 389 -25.42 32.81 -8.98
N HIS A 390 -26.00 33.30 -10.09
CA HIS A 390 -26.97 34.40 -10.11
C HIS A 390 -28.26 34.04 -10.86
N PRO A 391 -29.00 33.00 -10.42
CA PRO A 391 -30.15 32.50 -11.15
C PRO A 391 -31.23 33.58 -11.34
N GLY A 392 -31.61 33.81 -12.60
CA GLY A 392 -32.65 34.78 -13.00
C GLY A 392 -32.22 36.24 -12.98
N GLN A 393 -30.95 36.53 -12.72
CA GLN A 393 -30.40 37.88 -12.83
C GLN A 393 -29.80 38.09 -14.23
N ALA A 394 -29.84 39.33 -14.71
CA ALA A 394 -29.08 39.73 -15.90
C ALA A 394 -27.83 40.49 -15.44
N PRO A 395 -26.66 40.26 -16.06
CA PRO A 395 -25.46 41.02 -15.73
C PRO A 395 -25.63 42.49 -16.12
N ASP A 396 -24.90 43.39 -15.45
CA ASP A 396 -24.82 44.78 -15.89
C ASP A 396 -24.00 44.83 -17.19
N THR A 397 -24.67 45.14 -18.29
CA THR A 397 -24.07 45.24 -19.62
C THR A 397 -23.69 46.67 -19.99
N SER A 398 -23.83 47.61 -19.05
CA SER A 398 -23.47 49.01 -19.23
C SER A 398 -21.98 49.14 -19.52
N GLY A 399 -21.62 49.39 -20.78
CA GLY A 399 -20.23 49.55 -21.21
C GLY A 399 -19.64 48.33 -21.92
N TRP A 400 -20.39 47.25 -22.07
CA TRP A 400 -19.95 46.11 -22.88
C TRP A 400 -19.82 46.50 -24.36
N SER A 401 -18.81 45.96 -25.03
CA SER A 401 -18.69 46.08 -26.48
C SER A 401 -19.86 45.37 -27.16
N ALA A 402 -20.20 45.78 -28.39
CA ALA A 402 -21.24 45.11 -29.17
C ALA A 402 -20.93 43.62 -29.39
N ALA A 403 -19.65 43.26 -29.52
CA ALA A 403 -19.20 41.87 -29.67
C ALA A 403 -19.42 41.07 -28.38
N ARG A 404 -19.04 41.62 -27.22
CA ARG A 404 -19.26 40.99 -25.90
C ARG A 404 -20.73 40.77 -25.62
N LEU A 405 -21.56 41.78 -25.88
CA LEU A 405 -23.01 41.70 -25.72
C LEU A 405 -23.61 40.61 -26.61
N GLN A 406 -23.19 40.55 -27.88
CA GLN A 406 -23.64 39.51 -28.80
C GLN A 406 -23.21 38.12 -28.33
N ALA A 407 -21.95 37.94 -27.93
CA ALA A 407 -21.44 36.65 -27.46
C ALA A 407 -22.21 36.15 -26.23
N TRP A 408 -22.52 37.03 -25.27
CA TRP A 408 -23.32 36.67 -24.10
C TRP A 408 -24.76 36.26 -24.47
N GLN A 409 -25.40 37.02 -25.36
CA GLN A 409 -26.74 36.72 -25.86
C GLN A 409 -26.78 35.39 -26.64
N ASP A 410 -25.73 35.10 -27.41
CA ASP A 410 -25.59 33.83 -28.11
C ASP A 410 -25.51 32.66 -27.11
N MET A 411 -24.78 32.84 -25.99
CA MET A 411 -24.72 31.84 -24.91
C MET A 411 -26.06 31.68 -24.19
N ASP A 412 -26.78 32.77 -23.91
CA ASP A 412 -28.15 32.70 -23.36
C ASP A 412 -29.10 31.93 -24.29
N ALA A 413 -28.99 32.15 -25.61
CA ALA A 413 -29.80 31.47 -26.61
C ALA A 413 -29.48 29.97 -26.70
N LEU A 414 -28.23 29.58 -26.49
CA LEU A 414 -27.79 28.18 -26.46
C LEU A 414 -28.16 27.49 -25.13
N GLY A 415 -28.05 28.19 -24.00
CA GLY A 415 -28.34 27.68 -22.65
C GLY A 415 -29.83 27.61 -22.29
N GLY A 416 -30.69 28.37 -22.98
CA GLY A 416 -32.15 28.34 -22.81
C GLY A 416 -32.83 27.03 -23.21
N GLY A 417 -32.08 26.09 -23.80
CA GLY A 417 -32.50 24.74 -24.11
C GLY A 417 -31.93 23.70 -23.15
N SER A 418 -32.12 23.85 -21.84
CA SER A 418 -31.91 22.70 -20.95
C SER A 418 -32.99 21.65 -21.26
N PRO A 419 -32.65 20.36 -21.52
CA PRO A 419 -33.62 19.27 -21.48
C PRO A 419 -34.25 19.12 -20.09
#